data_AF-A0A1F9DKN2-F1
#
_entry.id   AF-A0A1F9DKN2-F1
#
_cell.length_a   1.000
_cell.length_b   1.000
_cell.length_c   1.000
_cell.angle_alpha   90.00
_cell.angle_beta   90.00
_cell.angle_gamma   90.00
#
_symmetry.space_group_name_H-M   'P 1'
#
loop_
_entity.id
_entity.type
_entity.pdbx_description
1 polymer ?
#
loop_
_entity_poly.entity_id
_entity_poly.type
_entity_poly.pdbx_seq_one_letter_code
_entity_poly.pdbx_strand_id
1 'polypeptide(L)'
;MILPAVAVLSLSGQAWSEDSSVREKLLDSGAVAALYSVDDHTTLIKAGALEDMKSTLSAICSGHEGALASDGASFRCEGVFEAARVDSPEPESQSVMVKTESAQPLAYRNPYIPSIEEVAAPASGRIEGDYASIDIYQYMYALCKKENGTASVIVSKRFGKVARYMEVSAEEAFSHLLAGEGKDPWFFACEGENRFIVEKDYQFNSDEANSFYFHPKRGLEWVDFVKAGSGKIASLGTR
;
A
#
# COMPACT_ATOMS: atom_id res chain seq x y z
N MET A 1 16.26 -30.77 -50.92
CA MET A 1 16.12 -29.41 -50.39
C MET A 1 15.24 -29.49 -49.16
N ILE A 2 15.81 -29.32 -47.98
CA ILE A 2 15.09 -29.32 -46.70
C ILE A 2 14.98 -27.85 -46.30
N LEU A 3 13.76 -27.32 -46.24
CA LEU A 3 13.51 -25.98 -45.69
C LEU A 3 13.74 -26.03 -44.17
N PRO A 4 14.44 -25.06 -43.58
CA PRO A 4 14.48 -24.92 -42.13
C PRO A 4 13.14 -24.33 -41.68
N ALA A 5 12.45 -25.05 -40.79
CA ALA A 5 11.33 -24.49 -40.03
C ALA A 5 11.90 -23.41 -39.11
N VAL A 6 11.53 -22.16 -39.35
CA VAL A 6 11.76 -21.05 -38.43
C VAL A 6 10.85 -21.29 -37.24
N ALA A 7 11.43 -21.74 -36.13
CA ALA A 7 10.76 -21.71 -34.84
C ALA A 7 10.62 -20.24 -34.43
N VAL A 8 9.43 -19.68 -34.63
CA VAL A 8 9.05 -18.41 -34.03
C VAL A 8 8.90 -18.68 -32.53
N LEU A 9 9.90 -18.28 -31.76
CA LEU A 9 9.79 -18.12 -30.32
C LEU A 9 8.76 -17.02 -30.08
N SER A 10 7.49 -17.40 -29.95
CA SER A 10 6.47 -16.51 -29.41
C SER A 10 6.88 -16.19 -27.99
N LEU A 11 7.34 -14.95 -27.76
CA LEU A 11 7.32 -14.36 -26.43
C LEU A 11 5.91 -14.59 -25.88
N SER A 12 5.82 -15.36 -24.80
CA SER A 12 4.58 -15.60 -24.09
C SER A 12 4.06 -14.28 -23.55
N GLY A 13 3.27 -13.57 -24.35
CA GLY A 13 2.43 -12.50 -23.85
C GLY A 13 1.47 -13.11 -22.84
N GLN A 14 1.56 -12.69 -21.59
CA GLN A 14 0.54 -13.01 -20.60
C GLN A 14 -0.79 -12.49 -21.15
N ALA A 15 -1.67 -13.41 -21.54
CA ALA A 15 -3.02 -13.08 -21.94
C ALA A 15 -3.84 -12.86 -20.67
N TRP A 16 -3.99 -11.60 -20.26
CA TRP A 16 -4.93 -11.22 -19.21
C TRP A 16 -6.34 -11.12 -19.77
N SER A 17 -7.35 -11.35 -18.93
CA SER A 17 -8.73 -11.01 -19.31
C SER A 17 -8.82 -9.49 -19.56
N GLU A 18 -9.64 -9.08 -20.53
CA GLU A 18 -9.92 -7.65 -20.76
C GLU A 18 -10.46 -6.99 -19.48
N ASP A 19 -11.25 -7.74 -18.69
CA ASP A 19 -11.85 -7.29 -17.44
C ASP A 19 -10.89 -7.26 -16.24
N SER A 20 -9.67 -7.81 -16.37
CA SER A 20 -8.72 -7.83 -15.25
C SER A 20 -8.24 -6.42 -14.92
N SER A 21 -8.29 -6.08 -13.63
CA SER A 21 -7.83 -4.81 -13.09
C SER A 21 -6.31 -4.64 -13.30
N VAL A 22 -5.82 -3.39 -13.30
CA VAL A 22 -4.37 -3.11 -13.38
C VAL A 22 -3.63 -3.82 -12.25
N ARG A 23 -4.23 -3.84 -11.05
CA ARG A 23 -3.66 -4.45 -9.86
C ARG A 23 -3.53 -5.97 -9.98
N GLU A 24 -4.55 -6.65 -10.50
CA GLU A 24 -4.49 -8.10 -10.80
C GLU A 24 -3.46 -8.40 -11.88
N LYS A 25 -3.42 -7.61 -12.97
CA LYS A 25 -2.42 -7.76 -14.03
C LYS A 25 -0.99 -7.64 -13.48
N LEU A 26 -0.75 -6.69 -12.58
CA LEU A 26 0.53 -6.54 -11.88
C LEU A 26 0.88 -7.76 -11.01
N LEU A 27 -0.08 -8.28 -10.24
CA LEU A 27 0.12 -9.51 -9.46
C LEU A 27 0.45 -10.71 -10.35
N ASP A 28 -0.32 -10.92 -11.41
CA ASP A 28 -0.22 -12.09 -12.29
C ASP A 28 0.99 -12.06 -13.20
N SER A 29 1.61 -10.88 -13.40
CA SER A 29 2.81 -10.72 -14.22
C SER A 29 3.99 -11.58 -13.76
N GLY A 30 4.08 -11.88 -12.46
CA GLY A 30 5.25 -12.54 -11.87
C GLY A 30 6.49 -11.65 -11.72
N ALA A 31 6.48 -10.44 -12.30
CA ALA A 31 7.56 -9.46 -12.18
C ALA A 31 7.59 -8.75 -10.81
N VAL A 32 6.46 -8.80 -10.09
CA VAL A 32 6.28 -8.12 -8.80
C VAL A 32 6.60 -9.06 -7.64
N ALA A 33 7.64 -8.74 -6.88
CA ALA A 33 8.05 -9.49 -5.69
C ALA A 33 7.08 -9.25 -4.52
N ALA A 34 6.63 -8.00 -4.35
CA ALA A 34 5.62 -7.62 -3.38
C ALA A 34 4.70 -6.54 -3.96
N LEU A 35 3.41 -6.62 -3.64
CA LEU A 35 2.41 -5.64 -4.06
C LEU A 35 1.57 -5.25 -2.86
N TYR A 36 1.45 -3.94 -2.64
CA TYR A 36 0.66 -3.35 -1.57
C TYR A 36 -0.42 -2.46 -2.17
N SER A 37 -1.67 -2.68 -1.78
CA SER A 37 -2.76 -1.74 -2.01
C SER A 37 -2.71 -0.66 -0.94
N VAL A 38 -2.27 0.53 -1.34
CA VAL A 38 -2.24 1.70 -0.44
C VAL A 38 -3.65 2.23 -0.23
N ASP A 39 -4.39 2.40 -1.31
CA ASP A 39 -5.82 2.71 -1.29
C ASP A 39 -6.49 2.16 -2.55
N ASP A 40 -7.70 2.62 -2.89
CA ASP A 40 -8.42 2.17 -4.07
C ASP A 40 -7.77 2.59 -5.39
N HIS A 41 -6.93 3.62 -5.40
CA HIS A 41 -6.30 4.17 -6.60
C HIS A 41 -4.79 4.01 -6.61
N THR A 42 -4.19 3.66 -5.48
CA THR A 42 -2.74 3.72 -5.28
C THR A 42 -2.22 2.34 -4.92
N THR A 43 -1.19 1.89 -5.64
CA THR A 43 -0.56 0.59 -5.46
C THR A 43 0.95 0.76 -5.42
N LEU A 44 1.61 0.25 -4.38
CA LEU A 44 3.07 0.13 -4.38
C LEU A 44 3.46 -1.27 -4.88
N ILE A 45 4.39 -1.33 -5.83
CA ILE A 45 5.03 -2.57 -6.23
C ILE A 45 6.53 -2.52 -5.91
N LYS A 46 7.05 -3.63 -5.39
CA LYS A 46 8.49 -3.91 -5.35
C LYS A 46 8.81 -4.93 -6.43
N ALA A 47 9.79 -4.66 -7.27
CA ALA A 47 10.26 -5.61 -8.27
C ALA A 47 11.75 -5.91 -8.14
N GLY A 48 12.14 -7.08 -8.64
CA GLY A 48 13.54 -7.50 -8.70
C GLY A 48 14.37 -6.71 -9.71
N ALA A 49 13.74 -6.25 -10.81
CA ALA A 49 14.38 -5.42 -11.81
C ALA A 49 13.42 -4.37 -12.38
N LEU A 50 13.95 -3.17 -12.66
CA LEU A 50 13.18 -2.08 -13.25
C LEU A 50 12.70 -2.40 -14.67
N GLU A 51 13.52 -3.10 -15.47
CA GLU A 51 13.15 -3.45 -16.84
C GLU A 51 11.96 -4.41 -16.88
N ASP A 52 11.85 -5.33 -15.92
CA ASP A 52 10.70 -6.23 -15.78
C ASP A 52 9.43 -5.45 -15.45
N MET A 53 9.52 -4.43 -14.58
CA MET A 53 8.40 -3.53 -14.31
C MET A 53 8.01 -2.73 -15.54
N LYS A 54 8.98 -2.16 -16.26
CA LYS A 54 8.72 -1.39 -17.46
C LYS A 54 8.05 -2.25 -18.54
N SER A 55 8.52 -3.48 -18.73
CA SER A 55 7.92 -4.46 -19.63
C SER A 55 6.48 -4.76 -19.23
N THR A 56 6.24 -5.00 -17.94
CA THR A 56 4.89 -5.27 -17.39
C THR A 56 3.95 -4.08 -17.59
N LEU A 57 4.36 -2.87 -17.22
CA LEU A 57 3.57 -1.64 -17.40
C LEU A 57 3.30 -1.36 -18.88
N SER A 58 4.26 -1.63 -19.75
CA SER A 58 4.08 -1.52 -21.20
C SER A 58 3.04 -2.52 -21.70
N ALA A 59 3.08 -3.77 -21.26
CA ALA A 59 2.11 -4.78 -21.64
C ALA A 59 0.69 -4.42 -21.16
N ILE A 60 0.54 -3.89 -19.94
CA ILE A 60 -0.74 -3.41 -19.42
C ILE A 60 -1.26 -2.25 -20.26
N CYS A 61 -0.38 -1.31 -20.64
CA CYS A 61 -0.78 -0.15 -21.44
C CYS A 61 -1.16 -0.52 -22.88
N SER A 62 -0.46 -1.46 -23.51
CA SER A 62 -0.78 -1.93 -24.87
C SER A 62 -2.11 -2.68 -24.97
N GLY A 63 -2.67 -3.14 -23.84
CA GLY A 63 -4.05 -3.63 -23.77
C GLY A 63 -5.11 -2.53 -23.82
N HIS A 64 -4.71 -1.26 -23.84
CA HIS A 64 -5.57 -0.09 -23.96
C HIS A 64 -5.17 0.66 -25.24
N GLU A 65 -6.05 1.51 -25.80
CA GLU A 65 -5.75 2.30 -27.03
C GLU A 65 -4.58 3.31 -26.86
N GLY A 66 -3.90 3.32 -25.71
CA GLY A 66 -2.78 4.18 -25.37
C GLY A 66 -1.40 3.57 -25.64
N ALA A 67 -0.39 4.44 -25.66
CA ALA A 67 1.01 4.06 -25.67
C ALA A 67 1.66 4.47 -24.34
N LEU A 68 2.59 3.64 -23.84
CA LEU A 68 3.32 3.97 -22.62
C LEU A 68 4.28 5.14 -22.87
N ALA A 69 3.99 6.29 -22.29
CA ALA A 69 4.92 7.41 -22.22
C ALA A 69 5.90 7.17 -21.05
N SER A 70 7.18 7.52 -21.23
CA SER A 70 8.22 7.34 -20.21
C SER A 70 9.21 8.50 -20.27
N ASP A 71 9.51 9.10 -19.12
CA ASP A 71 10.56 10.12 -18.97
C ASP A 71 11.79 9.62 -18.20
N GLY A 72 11.85 8.32 -17.91
CA GLY A 72 12.96 7.62 -17.26
C GLY A 72 12.77 7.40 -15.76
N ALA A 73 12.07 8.33 -15.08
CA ALA A 73 11.71 8.21 -13.67
C ALA A 73 10.22 7.88 -13.46
N SER A 74 9.39 8.17 -14.46
CA SER A 74 7.96 7.90 -14.48
C SER A 74 7.52 7.22 -15.77
N PHE A 75 6.38 6.54 -15.68
CA PHE A 75 5.67 5.90 -16.77
C PHE A 75 4.21 6.34 -16.74
N ARG A 76 3.61 6.61 -17.90
CA ARG A 76 2.22 7.02 -17.99
C ARG A 76 1.52 6.29 -19.11
N CYS A 77 0.33 5.78 -18.80
CA CYS A 77 -0.64 5.28 -19.76
C CYS A 77 -1.91 6.12 -19.60
N GLU A 78 -2.17 7.01 -20.57
CA GLU A 78 -3.30 7.94 -20.52
C GLU A 78 -4.64 7.20 -20.36
N GLY A 79 -5.49 7.65 -19.43
CA GLY A 79 -6.77 7.00 -19.15
C GLY A 79 -6.67 5.79 -18.22
N VAL A 80 -5.46 5.36 -17.83
CA VAL A 80 -5.26 4.09 -17.13
C VAL A 80 -4.46 4.29 -15.84
N PHE A 81 -3.20 4.71 -15.95
CA PHE A 81 -2.31 4.87 -14.80
C PHE A 81 -1.16 5.86 -15.02
N GLU A 82 -0.63 6.35 -13.90
CA GLU A 82 0.66 7.01 -13.77
C GLU A 82 1.51 6.23 -12.77
N ALA A 83 2.76 5.95 -13.09
CA ALA A 83 3.67 5.19 -12.26
C ALA A 83 4.98 5.97 -12.07
N ALA A 84 5.46 6.08 -10.84
CA ALA A 84 6.70 6.79 -10.54
C ALA A 84 7.55 5.98 -9.56
N ARG A 85 8.87 6.06 -9.68
CA ARG A 85 9.76 5.48 -8.67
C ARG A 85 9.57 6.19 -7.35
N VAL A 86 9.66 5.42 -6.27
CA VAL A 86 9.70 5.95 -4.91
C VAL A 86 10.97 5.48 -4.23
N ASP A 87 11.59 6.37 -3.47
CA ASP A 87 12.78 6.05 -2.70
C ASP A 87 12.43 4.95 -1.69
N SER A 88 13.22 3.89 -1.70
CA SER A 88 13.12 2.79 -0.76
C SER A 88 14.37 2.80 0.13
N PRO A 89 14.25 2.55 1.44
CA PRO A 89 15.40 2.44 2.32
C PRO A 89 16.31 1.26 1.96
N GLU A 90 15.80 0.27 1.21
CA GLU A 90 16.55 -0.84 0.65
C GLU A 90 17.15 -0.41 -0.71
N PRO A 91 18.48 -0.17 -0.80
CA PRO A 91 19.12 0.42 -2.00
C PRO A 91 19.04 -0.48 -3.25
N GLU A 92 18.80 -1.78 -3.07
CA GLU A 92 18.63 -2.74 -4.17
C GLU A 92 17.17 -2.93 -4.58
N SER A 93 16.22 -2.46 -3.77
CA SER A 93 14.79 -2.61 -4.08
C SER A 93 14.34 -1.51 -5.05
N GLN A 94 13.77 -1.90 -6.18
CA GLN A 94 13.13 -0.98 -7.11
C GLN A 94 11.63 -0.91 -6.75
N SER A 95 11.27 0.16 -6.05
CA SER A 95 9.89 0.42 -5.65
C SER A 95 9.24 1.42 -6.61
N VAL A 96 8.04 1.10 -7.09
CA VAL A 96 7.25 1.97 -7.97
C VAL A 96 5.87 2.14 -7.38
N MET A 97 5.44 3.40 -7.29
CA MET A 97 4.08 3.76 -6.96
C MET A 97 3.27 3.88 -8.24
N VAL A 98 2.19 3.11 -8.36
CA VAL A 98 1.25 3.12 -9.48
C VAL A 98 -0.07 3.72 -9.02
N LYS A 99 -0.45 4.83 -9.63
CA LYS A 99 -1.72 5.53 -9.44
C LYS A 99 -2.64 5.23 -10.62
N THR A 100 -3.79 4.65 -10.37
CA THR A 100 -4.79 4.32 -11.40
C THR A 100 -5.91 5.35 -11.42
N GLU A 101 -6.41 5.67 -12.61
CA GLU A 101 -7.50 6.64 -12.74
C GLU A 101 -8.81 6.10 -12.14
N SER A 102 -9.07 4.81 -12.32
CA SER A 102 -10.23 4.12 -11.76
C SER A 102 -9.89 3.36 -10.49
N ALA A 103 -10.85 3.29 -9.55
CA ALA A 103 -10.73 2.49 -8.34
C ALA A 103 -10.52 1.02 -8.70
N GLN A 104 -9.56 0.37 -8.04
CA GLN A 104 -9.16 -1.01 -8.25
C GLN A 104 -9.60 -1.87 -7.06
N PRO A 105 -10.03 -3.12 -7.30
CA PRO A 105 -10.32 -4.06 -6.22
C PRO A 105 -9.07 -4.29 -5.38
N LEU A 106 -9.24 -4.47 -4.07
CA LEU A 106 -8.15 -4.76 -3.15
C LEU A 106 -7.46 -6.06 -3.56
N ALA A 107 -6.15 -5.99 -3.79
CA ALA A 107 -5.32 -7.16 -4.02
C ALA A 107 -3.90 -6.91 -3.53
N TYR A 108 -3.23 -7.91 -2.99
CA TYR A 108 -1.87 -7.76 -2.48
C TYR A 108 -1.09 -9.07 -2.58
N ARG A 109 0.24 -8.93 -2.59
CA ARG A 109 1.20 -10.04 -2.44
C ARG A 109 2.12 -9.68 -1.29
N ASN A 110 1.84 -10.25 -0.14
CA ASN A 110 2.64 -10.11 1.07
C ASN A 110 2.66 -11.46 1.82
N PRO A 111 3.82 -12.10 1.99
CA PRO A 111 3.89 -13.42 2.64
C PRO A 111 3.54 -13.38 4.13
N TYR A 112 3.51 -12.21 4.77
CA TYR A 112 3.23 -12.05 6.19
C TYR A 112 1.73 -11.87 6.49
N ILE A 113 0.90 -11.66 5.47
CA ILE A 113 -0.53 -11.33 5.64
C ILE A 113 -1.38 -12.40 4.94
N PRO A 114 -2.43 -12.94 5.60
CA PRO A 114 -3.39 -13.87 4.97
C PRO A 114 -4.05 -13.28 3.72
N SER A 115 -4.73 -14.07 2.89
CA SER A 115 -5.54 -13.52 1.78
C SER A 115 -6.73 -12.71 2.29
N ILE A 116 -7.39 -11.94 1.41
CA ILE A 116 -8.57 -11.13 1.79
C ILE A 116 -9.75 -12.00 2.26
N GLU A 117 -9.88 -13.21 1.73
CA GLU A 117 -10.90 -14.17 2.16
C GLU A 117 -10.62 -14.70 3.57
N GLU A 118 -9.35 -14.88 3.90
CA GLU A 118 -8.86 -15.46 5.16
C GLU A 118 -8.59 -14.41 6.25
N VAL A 119 -8.47 -13.13 5.88
CA VAL A 119 -8.16 -12.05 6.82
C VAL A 119 -9.25 -11.97 7.90
N ALA A 120 -8.82 -11.92 9.16
CA ALA A 120 -9.71 -11.87 10.32
C ALA A 120 -9.18 -10.87 11.33
N ALA A 121 -10.07 -10.35 12.17
CA ALA A 121 -9.66 -9.44 13.24
C ALA A 121 -8.72 -10.17 14.23
N PRO A 122 -7.56 -9.57 14.59
CA PRO A 122 -6.72 -10.07 15.66
C PRO A 122 -7.47 -10.10 17.01
N ALA A 123 -6.92 -10.83 17.98
CA ALA A 123 -7.37 -10.70 19.36
C ALA A 123 -7.12 -9.27 19.87
N SER A 124 -7.97 -8.82 20.80
CA SER A 124 -7.74 -7.51 21.44
C SER A 124 -6.44 -7.54 22.25
N GLY A 125 -5.66 -6.47 22.13
CA GLY A 125 -4.37 -6.33 22.79
C GLY A 125 -3.22 -6.39 21.79
N ARG A 126 -2.06 -6.87 22.24
CA ARG A 126 -0.85 -6.93 21.42
C ARG A 126 -1.03 -7.88 20.24
N ILE A 127 -0.65 -7.43 19.05
CA ILE A 127 -0.53 -8.27 17.86
C ILE A 127 0.81 -9.01 17.95
N GLU A 128 0.74 -10.35 17.95
CA GLU A 128 1.92 -11.22 18.02
C GLU A 128 2.53 -11.42 16.63
N GLY A 129 3.85 -11.29 16.52
CA GLY A 129 4.59 -11.43 15.25
C GLY A 129 5.64 -10.34 15.07
N ASP A 130 6.57 -10.57 14.15
CA ASP A 130 7.58 -9.59 13.75
C ASP A 130 7.12 -8.90 12.47
N TYR A 131 6.15 -8.00 12.63
CA TYR A 131 5.55 -7.27 11.51
C TYR A 131 6.27 -5.93 11.30
N ALA A 132 6.49 -5.56 10.05
CA ALA A 132 6.79 -4.19 9.70
C ALA A 132 5.52 -3.34 9.76
N SER A 133 5.67 -2.03 9.92
CA SER A 133 4.56 -1.08 9.94
C SER A 133 3.72 -1.16 8.66
N ILE A 134 4.37 -1.36 7.52
CA ILE A 134 3.71 -1.52 6.20
C ILE A 134 2.87 -2.80 6.12
N ASP A 135 3.27 -3.86 6.83
CA ASP A 135 2.52 -5.12 6.87
C ASP A 135 1.25 -4.93 7.70
N ILE A 136 1.36 -4.31 8.87
CA ILE A 136 0.20 -3.98 9.71
C ILE A 136 -0.75 -3.04 8.98
N TYR A 137 -0.24 -2.03 8.27
CA TYR A 137 -1.06 -1.17 7.44
C TYR A 137 -1.87 -1.98 6.42
N GLN A 138 -1.21 -2.83 5.63
CA GLN A 138 -1.86 -3.61 4.58
C GLN A 138 -2.90 -4.59 5.18
N TYR A 139 -2.58 -5.22 6.32
CA TYR A 139 -3.48 -6.12 7.02
C TYR A 139 -4.72 -5.36 7.50
N MET A 140 -4.54 -4.23 8.21
CA MET A 140 -5.66 -3.48 8.75
C MET A 140 -6.50 -2.82 7.66
N TYR A 141 -5.88 -2.39 6.56
CA TYR A 141 -6.61 -1.91 5.38
C TYR A 141 -7.46 -3.02 4.74
N ALA A 142 -6.89 -4.22 4.59
CA ALA A 142 -7.61 -5.38 4.06
C ALA A 142 -8.82 -5.77 4.93
N LEU A 143 -8.61 -5.83 6.24
CA LEU A 143 -9.69 -6.07 7.21
C LEU A 143 -10.75 -4.98 7.14
N CYS A 144 -10.37 -3.71 7.08
CA CYS A 144 -11.32 -2.60 7.01
C CYS A 144 -12.18 -2.64 5.74
N LYS A 145 -11.58 -2.97 4.58
CA LYS A 145 -12.31 -3.10 3.31
C LYS A 145 -13.26 -4.29 3.33
N LYS A 146 -12.86 -5.44 3.88
CA LYS A 146 -13.73 -6.61 4.07
C LYS A 146 -14.97 -6.28 4.88
N GLU A 147 -14.82 -5.44 5.89
CA GLU A 147 -15.89 -4.99 6.78
C GLU A 147 -16.66 -3.76 6.27
N ASN A 148 -16.44 -3.34 5.02
CA ASN A 148 -17.04 -2.13 4.41
C ASN A 148 -16.84 -0.85 5.24
N GLY A 149 -15.71 -0.74 5.94
CA GLY A 149 -15.36 0.44 6.74
C GLY A 149 -14.60 1.52 5.96
N THR A 150 -14.41 2.66 6.62
CA THR A 150 -13.60 3.78 6.14
C THR A 150 -12.29 3.84 6.91
N ALA A 151 -11.16 3.73 6.21
CA ALA A 151 -9.83 3.82 6.81
C ALA A 151 -9.40 5.28 7.04
N SER A 152 -8.83 5.57 8.20
CA SER A 152 -8.14 6.82 8.54
C SER A 152 -6.80 6.50 9.19
N VAL A 153 -5.77 7.29 8.88
CA VAL A 153 -4.42 7.09 9.41
C VAL A 153 -3.93 8.36 10.06
N ILE A 154 -3.43 8.21 11.28
CA ILE A 154 -2.88 9.29 12.09
C ILE A 154 -1.41 9.04 12.31
N VAL A 155 -0.55 9.98 11.91
CA VAL A 155 0.90 9.89 12.14
C VAL A 155 1.39 11.05 12.99
N SER A 156 2.49 10.84 13.71
CA SER A 156 3.19 11.92 14.40
C SER A 156 3.98 12.77 13.41
N LYS A 157 3.73 14.09 13.39
CA LYS A 157 4.50 15.06 12.62
C LYS A 157 5.15 16.10 13.54
N ARG A 158 6.43 16.37 13.31
CA ARG A 158 7.20 17.37 14.07
C ARG A 158 7.15 18.74 13.41
N PHE A 159 6.72 19.74 14.16
CA PHE A 159 6.75 21.15 13.81
C PHE A 159 7.71 21.88 14.74
N GLY A 160 8.98 21.98 14.32
CA GLY A 160 10.06 22.47 15.18
C GLY A 160 10.28 21.54 16.37
N LYS A 161 9.98 22.01 17.59
CA LYS A 161 10.15 21.25 18.83
C LYS A 161 8.90 20.46 19.28
N VAL A 162 7.78 20.62 18.59
CA VAL A 162 6.49 20.03 19.00
C VAL A 162 6.10 18.93 18.02
N ALA A 163 5.84 17.72 18.54
CA ALA A 163 5.19 16.65 17.79
C ALA A 163 3.67 16.76 17.94
N ARG A 164 2.94 16.54 16.86
CA ARG A 164 1.47 16.50 16.85
C ARG A 164 0.99 15.32 16.02
N TYR A 165 -0.08 14.68 16.46
CA TYR A 165 -0.80 13.72 15.66
C TYR A 165 -1.59 14.42 14.57
N MET A 166 -1.47 13.92 13.36
CA MET A 166 -2.15 14.44 12.18
C MET A 166 -2.76 13.31 11.38
N GLU A 167 -4.02 13.51 10.98
CA GLU A 167 -4.60 12.72 9.92
C GLU A 167 -3.90 13.05 8.60
N VAL A 168 -3.55 12.00 7.87
CA VAL A 168 -2.84 12.09 6.60
C VAL A 168 -3.56 11.27 5.53
N SER A 169 -3.28 11.54 4.27
CA SER A 169 -3.78 10.70 3.17
C SER A 169 -3.17 9.31 3.26
N ALA A 170 -3.81 8.32 2.61
CA ALA A 170 -3.25 6.97 2.51
C ALA A 170 -1.85 6.97 1.88
N GLU A 171 -1.64 7.75 0.82
CA GLU A 171 -0.33 7.91 0.19
C GLU A 171 0.74 8.48 1.14
N GLU A 172 0.39 9.50 1.92
CA GLU A 172 1.33 10.10 2.87
C GLU A 172 1.60 9.17 4.06
N ALA A 173 0.57 8.52 4.61
CA ALA A 173 0.72 7.48 5.60
C ALA A 173 1.67 6.39 5.10
N PHE A 174 1.40 5.84 3.93
CA PHE A 174 2.17 4.75 3.40
C PHE A 174 3.63 5.14 3.13
N SER A 175 3.85 6.34 2.59
CA SER A 175 5.21 6.89 2.42
C SER A 175 5.94 7.05 3.76
N HIS A 176 5.23 7.48 4.80
CA HIS A 176 5.77 7.57 6.15
C HIS A 176 6.16 6.20 6.71
N LEU A 177 5.33 5.17 6.53
CA LEU A 177 5.60 3.81 7.00
C LEU A 177 6.70 3.11 6.17
N LEU A 178 6.80 3.43 4.87
CA LEU A 178 7.83 2.88 3.98
C LEU A 178 9.22 3.48 4.25
N ALA A 179 9.28 4.75 4.64
CA ALA A 179 10.55 5.44 4.92
C ALA A 179 11.32 4.86 6.12
N GLY A 180 10.68 4.01 6.92
CA GLY A 180 11.31 3.22 7.97
C GLY A 180 10.49 3.18 9.27
N GLU A 181 10.90 2.29 10.16
CA GLU A 181 10.31 2.11 11.49
C GLU A 181 10.71 3.27 12.40
N GLY A 182 10.00 4.38 12.27
CA GLY A 182 10.19 5.54 13.13
C GLY A 182 9.83 5.21 14.59
N LYS A 183 10.53 5.83 15.53
CA LYS A 183 10.23 5.73 16.98
C LYS A 183 8.84 6.26 17.32
N ASP A 184 8.36 7.22 16.54
CA ASP A 184 7.14 7.93 16.83
C ASP A 184 5.91 7.01 16.57
N PRO A 185 4.89 7.07 17.43
CA PRO A 185 3.68 6.27 17.29
C PRO A 185 2.81 6.75 16.13
N TRP A 186 2.00 5.83 15.62
CA TRP A 186 0.97 6.09 14.61
C TRP A 186 -0.25 5.22 14.87
N PHE A 187 -1.39 5.63 14.31
CA PHE A 187 -2.66 4.94 14.44
C PHE A 187 -3.27 4.67 13.07
N PHE A 188 -3.84 3.48 12.90
CA PHE A 188 -4.76 3.16 11.83
C PHE A 188 -6.13 2.93 12.44
N ALA A 189 -7.15 3.62 11.97
CA ALA A 189 -8.53 3.41 12.38
C ALA A 189 -9.38 2.98 11.20
N CYS A 190 -10.29 2.04 11.46
CA CYS A 190 -11.38 1.70 10.57
C CYS A 190 -12.69 2.15 11.22
N GLU A 191 -13.41 3.07 10.60
CA GLU A 191 -14.72 3.53 11.04
C GLU A 191 -15.84 2.78 10.29
N GLY A 192 -16.96 2.53 10.95
CA GLY A 192 -18.08 1.75 10.39
C GLY A 192 -18.80 0.94 11.46
N GLU A 193 -19.58 -0.07 11.03
CA GLU A 193 -20.27 -0.99 11.94
C GLU A 193 -19.27 -1.82 12.76
N ASN A 194 -18.26 -2.37 12.09
CA ASN A 194 -17.18 -3.17 12.70
C ASN A 194 -15.92 -2.33 12.92
N ARG A 195 -16.07 -1.16 13.56
CA ARG A 195 -14.96 -0.24 13.79
C ARG A 195 -13.86 -0.80 14.69
N PHE A 196 -12.61 -0.43 14.41
CA PHE A 196 -11.44 -0.79 15.22
C PHE A 196 -10.32 0.25 15.05
N ILE A 197 -9.35 0.24 15.98
CA ILE A 197 -8.11 1.00 15.86
C ILE A 197 -6.91 0.11 16.15
N VAL A 198 -5.83 0.32 15.42
CA VAL A 198 -4.50 -0.20 15.71
C VAL A 198 -3.57 0.95 16.04
N GLU A 199 -2.78 0.76 17.09
CA GLU A 199 -1.74 1.66 17.53
C GLU A 199 -0.37 0.99 17.37
N LYS A 200 0.60 1.69 16.77
CA LYS A 200 2.02 1.39 16.96
C LYS A 200 2.51 2.12 18.20
N ASP A 201 3.10 1.37 19.13
CA ASP A 201 3.66 1.93 20.36
C ASP A 201 4.90 2.81 20.07
N TYR A 202 5.14 3.77 20.96
CA TYR A 202 6.36 4.57 20.93
C TYR A 202 7.55 3.68 21.32
N GLN A 203 8.62 3.76 20.54
CA GLN A 203 9.86 3.06 20.84
C GLN A 203 10.93 4.03 21.33
N PHE A 204 11.62 3.66 22.40
CA PHE A 204 12.72 4.48 22.90
C PHE A 204 13.95 4.37 21.99
N ASN A 205 14.19 3.19 21.43
CA ASN A 205 15.27 2.90 20.48
C ASN A 205 14.72 2.39 19.14
N SER A 206 15.37 2.75 18.05
CA SER A 206 14.99 2.30 16.69
C SER A 206 15.23 0.82 16.46
N ASP A 207 16.01 0.18 17.33
CA ASP A 207 16.38 -1.23 17.25
C ASP A 207 15.40 -2.11 18.07
N GLU A 208 14.40 -1.50 18.72
CA GLU A 208 13.34 -2.24 19.42
C GLU A 208 12.37 -2.85 18.40
N ALA A 209 11.94 -4.08 18.66
CA ALA A 209 10.93 -4.72 17.83
C ALA A 209 9.63 -3.91 17.86
N ASN A 210 8.94 -3.85 16.73
CA ASN A 210 7.66 -3.18 16.66
C ASN A 210 6.63 -3.84 17.57
N SER A 211 5.85 -2.99 18.25
CA SER A 211 4.73 -3.44 19.06
C SER A 211 3.49 -2.72 18.57
N PHE A 212 2.51 -3.52 18.15
CA PHE A 212 1.21 -3.04 17.68
C PHE A 212 0.11 -3.55 18.58
N TYR A 213 -0.88 -2.71 18.84
CA TYR A 213 -2.01 -3.02 19.69
C TYR A 213 -3.32 -2.86 18.93
N PHE A 214 -4.13 -3.92 18.90
CA PHE A 214 -5.45 -3.95 18.29
C PHE A 214 -6.55 -3.71 19.33
N HIS A 215 -7.41 -2.73 19.05
CA HIS A 215 -8.54 -2.36 19.88
C HIS A 215 -9.84 -2.46 19.07
N PRO A 216 -10.60 -3.56 19.22
CA PRO A 216 -11.88 -3.72 18.53
C PRO A 216 -12.94 -2.78 19.13
N LYS A 217 -13.95 -2.44 18.33
CA LYS A 217 -15.11 -1.60 18.70
C LYS A 217 -14.75 -0.17 19.11
N ARG A 218 -13.57 0.29 18.70
CA ARG A 218 -13.03 1.64 18.93
C ARG A 218 -12.75 2.31 17.60
N GLY A 219 -12.98 3.61 17.51
CA GLY A 219 -12.49 4.46 16.44
C GLY A 219 -11.46 5.46 16.97
N LEU A 220 -11.39 6.63 16.35
CA LEU A 220 -10.46 7.69 16.75
C LEU A 220 -10.91 8.52 17.97
N GLU A 221 -11.94 8.08 18.70
CA GLU A 221 -12.50 8.85 19.82
C GLU A 221 -11.47 9.25 20.91
N TRP A 222 -10.37 8.51 21.06
CA TRP A 222 -9.39 8.70 22.16
C TRP A 222 -8.06 9.28 21.68
N VAL A 223 -7.97 9.61 20.39
CA VAL A 223 -6.77 10.18 19.78
C VAL A 223 -7.03 11.65 19.53
N ASP A 224 -6.22 12.53 20.13
CA ASP A 224 -6.24 13.96 19.84
C ASP A 224 -5.36 14.23 18.60
N PHE A 225 -5.97 14.59 17.47
CA PHE A 225 -5.24 14.81 16.21
C PHE A 225 -5.73 16.04 15.45
N VAL A 226 -4.94 16.51 14.49
CA VAL A 226 -5.33 17.54 13.55
C VAL A 226 -5.89 16.89 12.29
N LYS A 227 -7.13 17.23 11.92
CA LYS A 227 -7.76 16.73 10.68
C LYS A 227 -7.05 17.25 9.44
N ALA A 228 -6.87 16.38 8.46
CA ALA A 228 -6.26 16.71 7.17
C ALA A 228 -6.95 17.93 6.54
N GLY A 229 -6.17 18.88 6.02
CA GLY A 229 -6.66 20.07 5.30
C GLY A 229 -7.42 21.12 6.13
N SER A 230 -7.72 20.87 7.41
CA SER A 230 -8.55 21.78 8.22
C SER A 230 -7.77 22.69 9.17
N GLY A 231 -6.55 22.27 9.56
CA GLY A 231 -5.78 22.92 10.63
C GLY A 231 -6.47 22.92 12.00
N LYS A 232 -7.65 22.28 12.12
CA LYS A 232 -8.43 22.20 13.35
C LYS A 232 -8.09 20.90 14.08
N ILE A 233 -7.94 21.01 15.40
CA ILE A 233 -7.83 19.85 16.27
C ILE A 233 -9.20 19.15 16.28
N ALA A 234 -9.23 17.91 15.83
CA ALA A 234 -10.30 16.97 16.09
C ALA A 234 -9.94 16.23 17.37
N SER A 235 -10.71 16.50 18.41
CA SER A 235 -10.74 15.75 19.66
C SER A 235 -12.20 15.46 19.92
N LEU A 236 -12.59 14.20 19.91
CA LEU A 236 -13.95 13.79 20.26
C LEU A 236 -14.05 13.50 21.76
N GLY A 237 -13.63 14.46 22.58
CA GLY A 237 -13.99 14.48 23.99
C GLY A 237 -13.17 13.53 24.87
N THR A 238 -12.68 14.14 25.94
CA THR A 238 -11.89 13.58 27.03
C THR A 238 -12.60 12.50 27.86
N ARG A 239 -11.83 11.45 28.18
CA ARG A 239 -11.92 10.49 29.32
C ARG A 239 -13.04 9.46 29.33
#